data_AF-A0AAD0M683-F1
#
_entry.id   AF-A0AAD0M683-F1
#
_cell.length_a   1.000
_cell.length_b   1.000
_cell.length_c   1.000
_cell.angle_alpha   90.00
_cell.angle_beta   90.00
_cell.angle_gamma   90.00
#
_symmetry.space_group_name_H-M   'P 1'
#
loop_
_entity.id
_entity.type
_entity.pdbx_description
1 polymer ?
#
loop_
_entity_poly.entity_id
_entity_poly.type
_entity_poly.pdbx_seq_one_letter_code
_entity_poly.pdbx_strand_id
1 'polypeptide(L)'
;MPTFDLYSESTNPTPEQLLALCERFNAEIIDKSPHTGWDSTLKVVQHLAEQILGHYQSLRAVSDELAGLRELDQKLPPDVLAVFIYACAQEHDSLGVMIDEVESLYADGNDQEVGALAKSMWQNTMLSMMPRVQLWDKDGRVKYSPCGFSKIYPEAFRRQTNDWYAKGEVGVKKILDDFSLINDRSRKVLADALCERVYGSVLPPDHPVRALLSDELDMAIESHIRFDKLFVAIENRDEHIGFEARLDHTFSLMHKLPAEQAIGVVNESINRCIKAWMTDLGNGFKGFNDPNLAVSNIIKVLEQARPFGFSALEEVSRHVDYMTHQTLNKPMVEALLDEVCIGNVRYFDSSVAWKKAALTTADEDLYLNLDLDEKYLVMLLKIKGTPGLREALKKTSLGREVVLGHDLGL
;
A
#
# COMPACT_ATOMS: atom_id res chain seq x y z
N MET A 1 28.77 -28.56 -24.96
CA MET A 1 28.08 -27.44 -24.28
C MET A 1 29.01 -26.25 -24.37
N PRO A 2 28.52 -25.05 -24.66
CA PRO A 2 29.37 -23.86 -24.61
C PRO A 2 29.85 -23.68 -23.17
N THR A 3 31.17 -23.68 -23.00
CA THR A 3 31.84 -23.32 -21.75
C THR A 3 32.03 -21.81 -21.78
N PHE A 4 31.24 -21.08 -21.00
CA PHE A 4 31.54 -19.67 -20.73
C PHE A 4 32.70 -19.64 -19.76
N ASP A 5 33.87 -19.26 -20.27
CA ASP A 5 35.12 -19.21 -19.52
C ASP A 5 35.82 -17.89 -19.82
N LEU A 6 35.93 -17.04 -18.80
CA LEU A 6 36.52 -15.72 -18.86
C LEU A 6 37.99 -15.77 -19.32
N TYR A 7 38.69 -16.87 -19.03
CA TYR A 7 40.11 -17.03 -19.35
C TYR A 7 40.37 -17.84 -20.62
N SER A 8 39.33 -18.15 -21.39
CA SER A 8 39.44 -19.01 -22.58
C SER A 8 40.36 -18.46 -23.67
N GLU A 9 40.47 -17.14 -23.78
CA GLU A 9 41.27 -16.45 -24.80
C GLU A 9 42.52 -15.75 -24.24
N SER A 10 42.53 -15.40 -22.94
CA SER A 10 43.62 -14.66 -22.29
C SER A 10 43.66 -14.92 -20.79
N THR A 11 44.86 -14.94 -20.20
CA THR A 11 45.04 -14.97 -18.73
C THR A 11 44.76 -13.62 -18.08
N ASN A 12 44.64 -12.55 -18.88
CA ASN A 12 44.26 -11.21 -18.45
C ASN A 12 43.21 -10.66 -19.45
N PRO A 13 41.93 -11.05 -19.29
CA PRO A 13 40.86 -10.66 -20.20
C PRO A 13 40.66 -9.14 -20.22
N THR A 14 40.36 -8.56 -21.39
CA THR A 14 40.02 -7.14 -21.50
C THR A 14 38.56 -6.89 -21.11
N PRO A 15 38.18 -5.64 -20.79
CA PRO A 15 36.79 -5.30 -20.47
C PRO A 15 35.82 -5.60 -21.63
N GLU A 16 36.27 -5.47 -22.88
CA GLU A 16 35.50 -5.84 -24.08
C GLU A 16 35.33 -7.36 -24.21
N GLN A 17 36.34 -8.14 -23.83
CA GLN A 17 36.24 -9.61 -23.82
C GLN A 17 35.26 -10.09 -22.76
N LEU A 18 35.27 -9.46 -21.58
CA LEU A 18 34.28 -9.70 -20.53
C LEU A 18 32.86 -9.40 -21.06
N LEU A 19 32.65 -8.22 -21.63
CA LEU A 19 31.34 -7.81 -22.13
C LEU A 19 30.85 -8.77 -23.22
N ALA A 20 31.68 -9.08 -24.22
CA ALA A 20 31.34 -9.99 -25.30
C ALA A 20 31.00 -11.40 -24.79
N LEU A 21 31.67 -11.88 -23.74
CA LEU A 21 31.36 -13.17 -23.13
C LEU A 21 30.00 -13.16 -22.43
N CYS A 22 29.68 -12.08 -21.71
CA CYS A 22 28.39 -11.89 -21.06
C CYS A 22 27.24 -11.73 -22.08
N GLU A 23 27.46 -11.00 -23.17
CA GLU A 23 26.51 -10.88 -24.29
C GLU A 23 26.22 -12.25 -24.93
N ARG A 24 27.25 -13.06 -25.16
CA ARG A 24 27.10 -14.43 -25.67
C ARG A 24 26.28 -15.30 -24.72
N PHE A 25 26.47 -15.15 -23.42
CA PHE A 25 25.68 -15.84 -22.41
C PHE A 25 24.21 -15.42 -22.45
N ASN A 26 23.95 -14.12 -22.53
CA ASN A 26 22.58 -13.61 -22.61
C ASN A 26 21.86 -14.03 -23.88
N ALA A 27 22.54 -14.02 -25.03
CA ALA A 27 21.98 -14.54 -26.28
C ALA A 27 21.57 -16.01 -26.13
N GLU A 28 22.39 -16.84 -25.47
CA GLU A 28 22.05 -18.24 -25.21
C GLU A 28 20.86 -18.42 -24.27
N ILE A 29 20.71 -17.55 -23.26
CA ILE A 29 19.52 -17.54 -22.38
C ILE A 29 18.25 -17.19 -23.16
N ILE A 30 18.31 -16.14 -23.98
CA ILE A 30 17.16 -15.66 -24.75
C ILE A 30 16.69 -16.72 -25.74
N ASP A 31 17.63 -17.41 -26.39
CA ASP A 31 17.35 -18.45 -27.38
C ASP A 31 17.05 -19.83 -26.75
N LYS A 32 17.11 -19.95 -25.42
CA LYS A 32 16.92 -21.22 -24.73
C LYS A 32 15.46 -21.67 -24.79
N SER A 33 15.22 -22.85 -25.36
CA SER A 33 13.88 -23.45 -25.40
C SER A 33 13.31 -23.63 -23.99
N PRO A 34 12.03 -23.30 -23.76
CA PRO A 34 11.37 -23.37 -22.45
C PRO A 34 11.25 -24.81 -21.90
N HIS A 35 11.66 -25.82 -22.66
CA HIS A 35 11.62 -27.24 -22.28
C HIS A 35 13.00 -27.84 -21.94
N THR A 36 14.06 -27.03 -21.93
CA THR A 36 15.43 -27.49 -21.66
C THR A 36 15.77 -27.34 -20.17
N GLY A 37 16.46 -28.32 -19.58
CA GLY A 37 16.90 -28.25 -18.19
C GLY A 37 17.80 -27.04 -17.91
N TRP A 38 17.60 -26.38 -16.76
CA TRP A 38 18.36 -25.18 -16.38
C TRP A 38 19.64 -25.48 -15.61
N ASP A 39 19.72 -26.62 -14.91
CA ASP A 39 20.81 -26.97 -13.99
C ASP A 39 22.21 -26.79 -14.57
N SER A 40 22.45 -27.24 -15.80
CA SER A 40 23.76 -27.12 -16.45
C SER A 40 24.11 -25.68 -16.78
N THR A 41 23.14 -24.89 -17.26
CA THR A 41 23.36 -23.47 -17.59
C THR A 41 23.58 -22.67 -16.31
N LEU A 42 22.85 -22.98 -15.24
CA LEU A 42 23.03 -22.34 -13.94
C LEU A 42 24.42 -22.63 -13.36
N LYS A 43 24.93 -23.86 -13.48
CA LYS A 43 26.31 -24.17 -13.06
C LYS A 43 27.35 -23.39 -13.86
N VAL A 44 27.14 -23.21 -15.17
CA VAL A 44 28.09 -22.47 -16.01
C VAL A 44 28.06 -20.98 -15.68
N VAL A 45 26.89 -20.35 -15.51
CA VAL A 45 26.81 -18.94 -15.12
C VAL A 45 27.34 -18.68 -13.71
N GLN A 46 27.14 -19.62 -12.78
CA GLN A 46 27.75 -19.55 -11.45
C GLN A 46 29.27 -19.52 -11.55
N HIS A 47 29.84 -20.42 -12.34
CA HIS A 47 31.28 -20.43 -12.56
C HIS A 47 31.78 -19.14 -13.22
N LEU A 48 31.07 -18.64 -14.22
CA LEU A 48 31.41 -17.38 -14.88
C LEU A 48 31.38 -16.21 -13.88
N ALA A 49 30.34 -16.09 -13.07
CA ALA A 49 30.23 -15.06 -12.05
C ALA A 49 31.37 -15.16 -11.01
N GLU A 50 31.74 -16.38 -10.60
CA GLU A 50 32.89 -16.63 -9.72
C GLU A 50 34.22 -16.23 -10.37
N GLN A 51 34.42 -16.51 -11.66
CA GLN A 51 35.61 -16.10 -12.40
C GLN A 51 35.70 -14.57 -12.49
N ILE A 52 34.59 -13.88 -12.78
CA ILE A 52 34.54 -12.42 -12.85
C ILE A 52 34.89 -11.83 -11.48
N LEU A 53 34.27 -12.29 -10.39
CA LEU A 53 34.60 -11.83 -9.05
C LEU A 53 36.03 -12.21 -8.63
N GLY A 54 36.52 -13.38 -9.02
CA GLY A 54 37.90 -13.79 -8.76
C GLY A 54 38.91 -12.90 -9.48
N HIS A 55 38.60 -12.43 -10.69
CA HIS A 55 39.46 -11.53 -11.46
C HIS A 55 39.46 -10.10 -10.92
N TYR A 56 38.26 -9.52 -10.74
CA TYR A 56 38.10 -8.10 -10.38
C TYR A 56 37.93 -7.84 -8.88
N GLN A 57 37.82 -8.88 -8.07
CA GLN A 57 37.66 -8.88 -6.61
C GLN A 57 36.33 -8.33 -6.07
N SER A 58 35.64 -7.44 -6.80
CA SER A 58 34.33 -6.90 -6.41
C SER A 58 33.53 -6.43 -7.62
N LEU A 59 32.20 -6.36 -7.49
CA LEU A 59 31.33 -5.79 -8.53
C LEU A 59 31.57 -4.29 -8.74
N ARG A 60 32.01 -3.57 -7.70
CA ARG A 60 32.40 -2.17 -7.84
C ARG A 60 33.58 -2.02 -8.79
N ALA A 61 34.62 -2.86 -8.65
CA ALA A 61 35.76 -2.85 -9.56
C ALA A 61 35.36 -3.19 -11.01
N VAL A 62 34.43 -4.15 -11.20
CA VAL A 62 33.86 -4.44 -12.53
C VAL A 62 33.14 -3.22 -13.11
N SER A 63 32.34 -2.53 -12.29
CA SER A 63 31.65 -1.28 -12.67
C SER A 63 32.62 -0.19 -13.09
N ASP A 64 33.72 -0.01 -12.36
CA ASP A 64 34.72 1.01 -12.63
C ASP A 64 35.48 0.71 -13.93
N GLU A 65 35.84 -0.56 -14.15
CA GLU A 65 36.53 -1.01 -15.37
C GLU A 65 35.64 -0.86 -16.62
N LEU A 66 34.35 -1.17 -16.50
CA LEU A 66 33.37 -1.09 -17.60
C LEU A 66 32.75 0.29 -17.77
N ALA A 67 33.20 1.31 -17.03
CA ALA A 67 32.59 2.63 -17.04
C ALA A 67 32.54 3.28 -18.43
N GLY A 68 33.50 2.95 -19.31
CA GLY A 68 33.53 3.42 -20.70
C GLY A 68 32.66 2.64 -21.68
N LEU A 69 32.08 1.50 -21.27
CA LEU A 69 31.32 0.58 -22.12
C LEU A 69 29.83 0.47 -21.74
N ARG A 70 29.40 1.08 -20.64
CA ARG A 70 28.01 1.10 -20.16
C ARG A 70 27.26 2.35 -20.63
N GLU A 71 25.93 2.30 -20.67
CA GLU A 71 25.11 3.48 -20.99
C GLU A 71 25.15 4.52 -19.85
N LEU A 72 24.73 5.76 -20.16
CA LEU A 72 24.63 6.82 -19.17
C LEU A 72 23.69 6.39 -18.04
N ASP A 73 24.09 6.63 -16.79
CA ASP A 73 23.36 6.27 -15.55
C ASP A 73 23.32 4.76 -15.18
N GLN A 74 23.92 3.87 -15.98
CA GLN A 74 24.08 2.47 -15.59
C GLN A 74 25.30 2.24 -14.69
N LYS A 75 25.20 1.27 -13.77
CA LYS A 75 26.34 0.80 -12.94
C LYS A 75 27.09 -0.36 -13.58
N LEU A 76 26.37 -1.27 -14.23
CA LEU A 76 26.94 -2.34 -15.02
C LEU A 76 26.20 -2.39 -16.35
N PRO A 77 26.86 -2.82 -17.44
CA PRO A 77 26.15 -3.23 -18.63
C PRO A 77 25.09 -4.30 -18.30
N PRO A 78 23.90 -4.27 -18.92
CA PRO A 78 22.82 -5.20 -18.63
C PRO A 78 23.24 -6.67 -18.73
N ASP A 79 24.14 -6.98 -19.67
CA ASP A 79 24.64 -8.35 -19.88
C ASP A 79 25.49 -8.87 -18.73
N VAL A 80 26.31 -7.99 -18.16
CA VAL A 80 27.12 -8.33 -16.99
C VAL A 80 26.22 -8.49 -15.77
N LEU A 81 25.24 -7.60 -15.58
CA LEU A 81 24.27 -7.72 -14.49
C LEU A 81 23.48 -9.05 -14.58
N ALA A 82 23.06 -9.45 -15.78
CA ALA A 82 22.33 -10.70 -16.00
C ALA A 82 23.12 -11.93 -15.53
N VAL A 83 24.43 -12.00 -15.80
CA VAL A 83 25.27 -13.10 -15.29
C VAL A 83 25.15 -13.24 -13.77
N PHE A 84 25.23 -12.15 -13.01
CA PHE A 84 25.13 -12.20 -11.56
C PHE A 84 23.73 -12.56 -11.06
N ILE A 85 22.67 -12.05 -11.69
CA ILE A 85 21.29 -12.37 -11.30
C ILE A 85 20.96 -13.84 -11.60
N TYR A 86 21.38 -14.38 -12.75
CA TYR A 86 21.18 -15.78 -13.09
C TYR A 86 22.06 -16.73 -12.27
N ALA A 87 23.27 -16.32 -11.87
CA ALA A 87 24.08 -17.08 -10.91
C ALA A 87 23.35 -17.25 -9.57
N CYS A 88 22.59 -16.23 -9.16
CA CYS A 88 21.72 -16.26 -8.00
C CYS A 88 20.40 -17.05 -8.20
N ALA A 89 20.22 -17.86 -9.25
CA ALA A 89 18.95 -18.57 -9.42
C ALA A 89 18.79 -19.79 -8.48
N GLN A 90 19.89 -20.39 -8.02
CA GLN A 90 19.86 -21.58 -7.16
C GLN A 90 20.88 -21.45 -6.02
N GLU A 91 20.76 -22.33 -5.03
CA GLU A 91 21.68 -22.43 -3.90
C GLU A 91 23.09 -22.91 -4.33
N HIS A 92 24.15 -22.21 -3.90
CA HIS A 92 25.55 -22.60 -4.07
C HIS A 92 26.47 -21.84 -3.08
N ASP A 93 27.72 -22.28 -2.93
CA ASP A 93 28.64 -21.79 -1.89
C ASP A 93 28.94 -20.28 -2.00
N SER A 94 29.07 -19.76 -3.21
CA SER A 94 29.36 -18.34 -3.49
C SER A 94 28.13 -17.43 -3.47
N LEU A 95 26.92 -17.97 -3.25
CA LEU A 95 25.67 -17.21 -3.40
C LEU A 95 25.60 -16.00 -2.46
N GLY A 96 26.02 -16.17 -1.21
CA GLY A 96 26.01 -15.07 -0.23
C GLY A 96 26.87 -13.90 -0.69
N VAL A 97 28.07 -14.18 -1.19
CA VAL A 97 28.99 -13.16 -1.73
C VAL A 97 28.35 -12.44 -2.92
N MET A 98 27.71 -13.16 -3.84
CA MET A 98 27.06 -12.55 -5.00
C MET A 98 25.90 -11.63 -4.60
N ILE A 99 25.07 -12.05 -3.63
CA ILE A 99 23.99 -11.22 -3.10
C ILE A 99 24.55 -9.95 -2.43
N ASP A 100 25.60 -10.09 -1.62
CA ASP A 100 26.21 -8.97 -0.90
C ASP A 100 26.89 -7.97 -1.86
N GLU A 101 27.54 -8.45 -2.92
CA GLU A 101 28.14 -7.61 -3.96
C GLU A 101 27.07 -6.85 -4.76
N VAL A 102 25.98 -7.52 -5.15
CA VAL A 102 24.85 -6.86 -5.83
C VAL A 102 24.21 -5.83 -4.90
N GLU A 103 24.05 -6.15 -3.62
CA GLU A 103 23.59 -5.17 -2.63
C GLU A 103 24.53 -3.96 -2.57
N SER A 104 25.82 -4.19 -2.36
CA SER A 104 26.84 -3.13 -2.21
C SER A 104 26.84 -2.16 -3.39
N LEU A 105 26.75 -2.66 -4.62
CA LEU A 105 26.76 -1.83 -5.82
C LEU A 105 25.45 -1.07 -6.02
N TYR A 106 24.30 -1.71 -5.77
CA TYR A 106 22.98 -1.18 -6.09
C TYR A 106 22.20 -0.64 -4.86
N ALA A 107 22.87 -0.39 -3.73
CA ALA A 107 22.22 -0.03 -2.47
C ALA A 107 21.71 1.41 -2.34
N ASP A 108 22.05 2.32 -3.25
CA ASP A 108 21.58 3.71 -3.22
C ASP A 108 20.11 3.89 -3.64
N GLY A 109 19.46 2.84 -4.14
CA GLY A 109 18.01 2.80 -4.35
C GLY A 109 17.51 3.49 -5.63
N ASN A 110 18.42 3.99 -6.46
CA ASN A 110 18.08 4.68 -7.71
C ASN A 110 17.95 3.72 -8.92
N ASP A 111 18.26 2.44 -8.74
CA ASP A 111 18.40 1.50 -9.85
C ASP A 111 17.28 0.45 -9.86
N GLN A 112 16.28 0.67 -10.71
CA GLN A 112 15.16 -0.27 -10.89
C GLN A 112 15.55 -1.54 -11.67
N GLU A 113 16.73 -1.54 -12.29
CA GLU A 113 17.20 -2.57 -13.23
C GLU A 113 17.36 -3.95 -12.57
N VAL A 114 17.93 -4.02 -11.36
CA VAL A 114 18.12 -5.28 -10.62
C VAL A 114 16.78 -5.97 -10.36
N GLY A 115 15.80 -5.20 -9.86
CA GLY A 115 14.47 -5.71 -9.56
C GLY A 115 13.70 -6.12 -10.82
N ALA A 116 13.82 -5.33 -11.90
CA ALA A 116 13.19 -5.64 -13.18
C ALA A 116 13.77 -6.92 -13.80
N LEU A 117 15.10 -7.08 -13.77
CA LEU A 117 15.78 -8.24 -14.31
C LEU A 117 15.51 -9.51 -13.47
N ALA A 118 15.58 -9.41 -12.14
CA ALA A 118 15.21 -10.51 -11.26
C ALA A 118 13.75 -10.94 -11.49
N LYS A 119 12.81 -9.99 -11.60
CA LYS A 119 11.41 -10.27 -11.92
C LYS A 119 11.26 -10.99 -13.27
N SER A 120 11.98 -10.53 -14.30
CA SER A 120 11.98 -11.17 -15.63
C SER A 120 12.50 -12.61 -15.58
N MET A 121 13.61 -12.84 -14.87
CA MET A 121 14.18 -14.18 -14.66
C MET A 121 13.16 -15.13 -14.02
N TRP A 122 12.46 -14.69 -12.97
CA TRP A 122 11.47 -15.52 -12.27
C TRP A 122 10.16 -15.76 -13.05
N GLN A 123 9.90 -14.99 -14.11
CA GLN A 123 8.79 -15.27 -15.03
C GLN A 123 9.08 -16.48 -15.95
N ASN A 124 10.33 -16.95 -16.00
CA ASN A 124 10.66 -18.18 -16.72
C ASN A 124 10.12 -19.41 -15.97
N THR A 125 9.15 -20.10 -16.58
CA THR A 125 8.42 -21.22 -15.99
C THR A 125 9.33 -22.31 -15.42
N MET A 126 10.46 -22.62 -16.06
CA MET A 126 11.34 -23.69 -15.58
C MET A 126 12.18 -23.27 -14.37
N LEU A 127 12.64 -22.02 -14.31
CA LEU A 127 13.31 -21.48 -13.12
C LEU A 127 12.35 -21.39 -11.94
N SER A 128 11.07 -21.13 -12.20
CA SER A 128 10.03 -21.10 -11.16
C SER A 128 9.80 -22.46 -10.46
N MET A 129 10.18 -23.57 -11.12
CA MET A 129 10.05 -24.93 -10.60
C MET A 129 11.27 -25.38 -9.77
N MET A 130 12.36 -24.61 -9.76
CA MET A 130 13.56 -24.96 -8.99
C MET A 130 13.35 -24.75 -7.48
N PRO A 131 14.11 -25.48 -6.62
CA PRO A 131 14.08 -25.23 -5.18
C PRO A 131 14.42 -23.76 -4.88
N ARG A 132 13.49 -23.05 -4.24
CA ARG A 132 13.68 -21.63 -3.92
C ARG A 132 14.70 -21.47 -2.81
N VAL A 133 15.67 -20.57 -3.03
CA VAL A 133 16.63 -20.11 -2.01
C VAL A 133 15.85 -19.51 -0.82
N GLN A 134 16.31 -19.82 0.39
CA GLN A 134 15.68 -19.40 1.64
C GLN A 134 16.56 -18.36 2.35
N LEU A 135 15.93 -17.32 2.91
CA LEU A 135 16.60 -16.27 3.67
C LEU A 135 17.07 -16.81 5.03
N TRP A 136 16.24 -17.66 5.64
CA TRP A 136 16.57 -18.36 6.86
C TRP A 136 16.93 -19.81 6.56
N ASP A 137 17.95 -20.31 7.24
CA ASP A 137 18.33 -21.72 7.16
C ASP A 137 17.34 -22.64 7.92
N LYS A 138 17.62 -23.94 7.91
CA LYS A 138 16.80 -24.96 8.58
C LYS A 138 16.77 -24.80 10.11
N ASP A 139 17.79 -24.18 10.68
CA ASP A 139 17.89 -23.89 12.11
C ASP A 139 17.27 -22.53 12.47
N GLY A 140 16.76 -21.81 11.45
CA GLY A 140 16.13 -20.52 11.58
C GLY A 140 17.11 -19.35 11.62
N ARG A 141 18.40 -19.51 11.33
CA ARG A 141 19.36 -18.40 11.32
C ARG A 141 19.30 -17.65 10.00
N VAL A 142 19.48 -16.33 10.02
CA VAL A 142 19.60 -15.52 8.79
C VAL A 142 20.86 -15.96 8.06
N LYS A 143 20.69 -16.40 6.82
CA LYS A 143 21.78 -16.93 5.98
C LYS A 143 22.34 -15.91 5.00
N TYR A 144 21.50 -15.02 4.50
CA TYR A 144 21.85 -13.98 3.51
C TYR A 144 21.45 -12.61 4.00
N SER A 145 22.08 -11.56 3.47
CA SER A 145 21.67 -10.19 3.75
C SER A 145 20.22 -9.94 3.30
N PRO A 146 19.28 -9.61 4.21
CA PRO A 146 17.88 -9.34 3.87
C PRO A 146 17.67 -8.28 2.78
N CYS A 147 18.51 -7.24 2.74
CA CYS A 147 18.42 -6.15 1.77
C CYS A 147 18.76 -6.62 0.34
N GLY A 148 19.89 -7.29 0.15
CA GLY A 148 20.20 -7.93 -1.14
C GLY A 148 19.19 -9.01 -1.52
N PHE A 149 18.78 -9.84 -0.55
CA PHE A 149 17.85 -10.93 -0.77
C PHE A 149 16.46 -10.43 -1.23
N SER A 150 15.96 -9.32 -0.68
CA SER A 150 14.66 -8.76 -1.08
C SER A 150 14.66 -8.21 -2.50
N LYS A 151 15.81 -7.79 -3.04
CA LYS A 151 15.95 -7.32 -4.43
C LYS A 151 15.93 -8.47 -5.44
N ILE A 152 16.64 -9.55 -5.14
CA ILE A 152 16.80 -10.70 -6.05
C ILE A 152 15.61 -11.67 -5.91
N TYR A 153 15.09 -11.85 -4.69
CA TYR A 153 13.99 -12.77 -4.38
C TYR A 153 12.81 -12.09 -3.65
N PRO A 154 12.20 -11.04 -4.22
CA PRO A 154 11.17 -10.24 -3.52
C PRO A 154 9.99 -11.08 -3.02
N GLU A 155 9.54 -12.05 -3.83
CA GLU A 155 8.44 -12.94 -3.45
C GLU A 155 8.81 -13.90 -2.32
N ALA A 156 10.02 -14.48 -2.36
CA ALA A 156 10.49 -15.41 -1.35
C ALA A 156 10.78 -14.69 -0.03
N PHE A 157 11.31 -13.46 -0.08
CA PHE A 157 11.47 -12.57 1.06
C PHE A 157 10.13 -12.33 1.73
N ARG A 158 9.15 -11.80 0.97
CA ARG A 158 7.80 -11.50 1.47
C ARG A 158 7.15 -12.74 2.07
N ARG A 159 7.21 -13.89 1.39
CA ARG A 159 6.63 -15.14 1.89
C ARG A 159 7.26 -15.56 3.21
N GLN A 160 8.58 -15.62 3.31
CA GLN A 160 9.24 -16.10 4.52
C GLN A 160 9.07 -15.14 5.70
N THR A 161 9.12 -13.83 5.47
CA THR A 161 8.81 -12.83 6.51
C THR A 161 7.36 -12.99 6.99
N ASN A 162 6.42 -13.27 6.09
CA ASN A 162 5.04 -13.55 6.45
C ASN A 162 4.89 -14.86 7.24
N ASP A 163 5.61 -15.91 6.85
CA ASP A 163 5.56 -17.21 7.53
C ASP A 163 6.06 -17.07 8.98
N TRP A 164 7.06 -16.23 9.22
CA TRP A 164 7.49 -15.87 10.57
C TRP A 164 6.47 -15.00 11.29
N TYR A 165 5.98 -13.93 10.65
CA TYR A 165 4.97 -13.06 11.24
C TYR A 165 3.69 -13.81 11.65
N ALA A 166 3.26 -14.78 10.84
CA ALA A 166 2.08 -15.61 11.10
C ALA A 166 2.21 -16.49 12.36
N LYS A 167 3.43 -16.73 12.85
CA LYS A 167 3.67 -17.40 14.15
C LYS A 167 3.44 -16.45 15.35
N GLY A 168 3.01 -15.21 15.11
CA GLY A 168 2.70 -14.23 16.14
C GLY A 168 3.95 -13.71 16.85
N GLU A 169 3.81 -13.45 18.15
CA GLU A 169 4.86 -12.86 19.00
C GLU A 169 6.20 -13.59 18.90
N VAL A 170 6.18 -14.93 18.95
CA VAL A 170 7.40 -15.75 18.90
C VAL A 170 8.16 -15.58 17.58
N GLY A 171 7.43 -15.50 16.46
CA GLY A 171 8.04 -15.36 15.15
C GLY A 171 8.59 -13.95 14.89
N VAL A 172 7.88 -12.92 15.35
CA VAL A 172 8.35 -11.53 15.27
C VAL A 172 9.57 -11.32 16.15
N LYS A 173 9.52 -11.79 17.40
CA LYS A 173 10.66 -11.73 18.32
C LYS A 173 11.90 -12.39 17.74
N LYS A 174 11.74 -13.56 17.12
CA LYS A 174 12.84 -14.25 16.45
C LYS A 174 13.50 -13.39 15.37
N ILE A 175 12.73 -12.66 14.56
CA ILE A 175 13.30 -11.76 13.54
C ILE A 175 14.04 -10.60 14.20
N LEU A 176 13.48 -10.03 15.28
CA LEU A 176 14.11 -8.94 16.03
C LEU A 176 15.41 -9.40 16.71
N ASP A 177 15.48 -10.63 17.21
CA ASP A 177 16.70 -11.20 17.78
C ASP A 177 17.84 -11.26 16.73
N ASP A 178 17.50 -11.51 15.47
CA ASP A 178 18.46 -11.51 14.34
C ASP A 178 18.96 -10.10 13.98
N PHE A 179 18.33 -9.01 14.45
CA PHE A 179 18.73 -7.63 14.10
C PHE A 179 20.16 -7.28 14.53
N SER A 180 20.66 -7.97 15.56
CA SER A 180 22.04 -7.83 16.04
C SER A 180 23.07 -8.49 15.12
N LEU A 181 22.63 -9.39 14.23
CA LEU A 181 23.49 -10.19 13.36
C LEU A 181 23.56 -9.65 11.91
N ILE A 182 22.80 -8.60 11.61
CA ILE A 182 22.67 -8.03 10.26
C ILE A 182 23.02 -6.54 10.25
N ASN A 183 23.37 -6.03 9.07
CA ASN A 183 23.66 -4.60 8.88
C ASN A 183 22.38 -3.74 9.01
N ASP A 184 22.55 -2.43 9.22
CA ASP A 184 21.44 -1.49 9.45
C ASP A 184 20.46 -1.39 8.26
N ARG A 185 20.93 -1.55 7.02
CA ARG A 185 20.06 -1.53 5.82
C ARG A 185 19.14 -2.73 5.80
N SER A 186 19.69 -3.91 6.05
CA SER A 186 18.95 -5.16 6.16
C SER A 186 18.00 -5.18 7.35
N ARG A 187 18.41 -4.58 8.48
CA ARG A 187 17.51 -4.33 9.61
C ARG A 187 16.32 -3.49 9.17
N LYS A 188 16.56 -2.36 8.52
CA LYS A 188 15.51 -1.47 8.04
C LYS A 188 14.55 -2.18 7.07
N VAL A 189 15.06 -2.94 6.11
CA VAL A 189 14.22 -3.70 5.15
C VAL A 189 13.32 -4.73 5.86
N LEU A 190 13.82 -5.41 6.90
CA LEU A 190 13.00 -6.32 7.70
C LEU A 190 11.99 -5.58 8.58
N ALA A 191 12.42 -4.49 9.23
CA ALA A 191 11.56 -3.65 10.05
C ALA A 191 10.40 -3.08 9.22
N ASP A 192 10.69 -2.47 8.06
CA ASP A 192 9.70 -1.93 7.12
C ASP A 192 8.71 -3.04 6.71
N ALA A 193 9.18 -4.24 6.37
CA ALA A 193 8.32 -5.36 5.99
C ALA A 193 7.42 -5.86 7.14
N LEU A 194 7.92 -5.83 8.39
CA LEU A 194 7.12 -6.17 9.58
C LEU A 194 6.11 -5.07 9.91
N CYS A 195 6.53 -3.80 9.86
CA CYS A 195 5.70 -2.64 10.09
C CYS A 195 4.56 -2.56 9.07
N GLU A 196 4.83 -2.79 7.77
CA GLU A 196 3.80 -2.89 6.73
C GLU A 196 2.72 -3.93 7.06
N ARG A 197 3.11 -5.06 7.70
CA ARG A 197 2.14 -6.07 8.14
C ARG A 197 1.30 -5.60 9.30
N VAL A 198 1.90 -4.91 10.27
CA VAL A 198 1.16 -4.34 11.39
C VAL A 198 0.21 -3.25 10.90
N TYR A 199 0.68 -2.30 10.09
CA TYR A 199 -0.14 -1.25 9.49
C TYR A 199 -1.28 -1.84 8.67
N GLY A 200 -1.00 -2.92 7.94
CA GLY A 200 -1.97 -3.62 7.15
C GLY A 200 -2.93 -4.53 7.94
N SER A 201 -2.67 -4.76 9.22
CA SER A 201 -3.46 -5.65 10.06
C SER A 201 -4.60 -4.93 10.77
N VAL A 202 -5.54 -5.69 11.32
CA VAL A 202 -6.58 -5.17 12.22
C VAL A 202 -6.22 -5.50 13.67
N LEU A 203 -4.93 -5.62 13.97
CA LEU A 203 -4.49 -5.94 15.33
C LEU A 203 -4.91 -4.82 16.27
N PRO A 204 -5.46 -5.16 17.45
CA PRO A 204 -5.86 -4.16 18.43
C PRO A 204 -4.61 -3.42 18.93
N PRO A 205 -4.75 -2.17 19.40
CA PRO A 205 -3.61 -1.34 19.78
C PRO A 205 -2.66 -1.92 20.84
N ASP A 206 -3.12 -2.86 21.66
CA ASP A 206 -2.43 -3.54 22.76
C ASP A 206 -1.86 -4.93 22.37
N HIS A 207 -1.94 -5.31 21.10
CA HIS A 207 -1.48 -6.61 20.64
C HIS A 207 0.05 -6.82 20.88
N PRO A 208 0.51 -8.00 21.35
CA PRO A 208 1.93 -8.24 21.70
C PRO A 208 2.93 -7.96 20.58
N VAL A 209 2.58 -8.30 19.33
CA VAL A 209 3.42 -7.99 18.15
C VAL A 209 3.65 -6.49 17.99
N ARG A 210 2.67 -5.65 18.32
CA ARG A 210 2.83 -4.19 18.27
C ARG A 210 3.74 -3.68 19.36
N ALA A 211 3.64 -4.27 20.55
CA ALA A 211 4.51 -3.92 21.67
C ALA A 211 5.98 -4.27 21.35
N LEU A 212 6.23 -5.39 20.66
CA LEU A 212 7.58 -5.75 20.20
C LEU A 212 8.15 -4.79 19.15
N LEU A 213 7.28 -4.20 18.31
CA LEU A 213 7.67 -3.30 17.23
C LEU A 213 7.49 -1.82 17.58
N SER A 214 7.29 -1.48 18.86
CA SER A 214 6.93 -0.12 19.27
C SER A 214 7.92 0.95 18.80
N ASP A 215 9.20 0.59 18.75
CA ASP A 215 10.29 1.50 18.39
C ASP A 215 10.42 1.68 16.86
N GLU A 216 9.84 0.77 16.09
CA GLU A 216 9.89 0.74 14.62
C GLU A 216 8.57 1.23 13.98
N LEU A 217 7.46 1.22 14.73
CA LEU A 217 6.15 1.62 14.24
C LEU A 217 6.00 3.15 14.22
N ASP A 218 5.76 3.68 13.04
CA ASP A 218 5.27 5.04 12.85
C ASP A 218 3.75 5.05 12.98
N MET A 219 3.29 5.60 14.10
CA MET A 219 1.87 5.67 14.44
C MET A 219 1.09 6.58 13.49
N ALA A 220 1.70 7.58 12.84
CA ALA A 220 1.02 8.41 11.85
C ALA A 220 0.80 7.63 10.55
N ILE A 221 1.84 6.96 10.05
CA ILE A 221 1.75 6.11 8.86
C ILE A 221 0.71 5.01 9.07
N GLU A 222 0.76 4.32 10.22
CA GLU A 222 -0.22 3.30 10.56
C GLU A 222 -1.65 3.84 10.47
N SER A 223 -1.86 5.02 11.04
CA SER A 223 -3.18 5.61 11.14
C SER A 223 -3.77 5.92 9.78
N HIS A 224 -2.97 6.49 8.87
CA HIS A 224 -3.41 6.70 7.48
C HIS A 224 -3.76 5.39 6.79
N ILE A 225 -2.93 4.35 6.94
CA ILE A 225 -3.18 3.04 6.31
C ILE A 225 -4.48 2.41 6.86
N ARG A 226 -4.75 2.55 8.16
CA ARG A 226 -5.99 2.05 8.77
C ARG A 226 -7.22 2.78 8.24
N PHE A 227 -7.16 4.11 8.09
CA PHE A 227 -8.23 4.86 7.44
C PHE A 227 -8.45 4.42 6.00
N ASP A 228 -7.39 4.27 5.20
CA ASP A 228 -7.50 3.80 3.81
C ASP A 228 -8.21 2.44 3.74
N LYS A 229 -7.85 1.51 4.63
CA LYS A 229 -8.49 0.19 4.72
C LYS A 229 -9.94 0.24 5.21
N LEU A 230 -10.25 1.14 6.14
CA LEU A 230 -11.61 1.36 6.63
C LEU A 230 -12.55 1.79 5.49
N PHE A 231 -12.08 2.69 4.62
CA PHE A 231 -12.88 3.17 3.48
C PHE A 231 -12.96 2.17 2.33
N VAL A 232 -11.94 1.33 2.09
CA VAL A 232 -12.03 0.21 1.13
C VAL A 232 -13.12 -0.79 1.55
N ALA A 233 -13.31 -0.98 2.86
CA ALA A 233 -14.28 -1.91 3.43
C ALA A 233 -15.70 -1.37 3.56
N ILE A 234 -15.96 -0.11 3.16
CA ILE A 234 -17.16 0.65 3.58
C ILE A 234 -18.50 -0.03 3.22
N GLU A 235 -18.53 -0.83 2.16
CA GLU A 235 -19.72 -1.55 1.70
C GLU A 235 -19.54 -3.07 1.60
N ASN A 236 -18.34 -3.58 1.95
CA ASN A 236 -18.00 -4.97 1.73
C ASN A 236 -18.47 -5.82 2.91
N ARG A 237 -19.49 -6.67 2.66
CA ARG A 237 -20.07 -7.58 3.66
C ARG A 237 -19.21 -8.83 3.90
N ASP A 238 -18.31 -9.16 2.98
CA ASP A 238 -17.55 -10.42 2.96
C ASP A 238 -16.17 -10.30 3.63
N GLU A 239 -15.84 -9.16 4.25
CA GLU A 239 -14.55 -9.02 4.91
C GLU A 239 -14.44 -9.88 6.18
N HIS A 240 -13.32 -10.60 6.29
CA HIS A 240 -13.00 -11.46 7.44
C HIS A 240 -13.07 -10.76 8.81
N ILE A 241 -12.98 -9.43 8.85
CA ILE A 241 -13.19 -8.61 10.05
C ILE A 241 -14.22 -7.55 9.69
N GLY A 242 -15.34 -7.54 10.42
CA GLY A 242 -16.45 -6.64 10.15
C GLY A 242 -16.07 -5.17 10.28
N PHE A 243 -16.78 -4.31 9.54
CA PHE A 243 -16.59 -2.86 9.51
C PHE A 243 -16.47 -2.23 10.90
N GLU A 244 -17.34 -2.61 11.84
CA GLU A 244 -17.35 -2.07 13.22
C GLU A 244 -16.01 -2.24 13.94
N ALA A 245 -15.41 -3.43 13.87
CA ALA A 245 -14.14 -3.67 14.54
C ALA A 245 -13.01 -2.84 13.93
N ARG A 246 -13.03 -2.61 12.60
CA ARG A 246 -12.07 -1.73 11.94
C ARG A 246 -12.25 -0.27 12.35
N LEU A 247 -13.50 0.17 12.43
CA LEU A 247 -13.85 1.52 12.88
C LEU A 247 -13.30 1.75 14.30
N ASP A 248 -13.65 0.86 15.23
CA ASP A 248 -13.22 0.94 16.63
C ASP A 248 -11.69 0.92 16.76
N HIS A 249 -11.02 0.03 16.03
CA HIS A 249 -9.56 -0.07 16.07
C HIS A 249 -8.86 1.15 15.44
N THR A 250 -9.47 1.81 14.46
CA THR A 250 -8.92 3.02 13.81
C THR A 250 -9.01 4.21 14.76
N PHE A 251 -10.17 4.47 15.34
CA PHE A 251 -10.35 5.60 16.26
C PHE A 251 -9.72 5.36 17.64
N SER A 252 -9.64 4.12 18.11
CA SER A 252 -8.86 3.77 19.31
C SER A 252 -7.38 4.14 19.16
N LEU A 253 -6.84 4.10 17.93
CA LEU A 253 -5.48 4.55 17.65
C LEU A 253 -5.38 6.08 17.73
N MET A 254 -6.39 6.80 17.21
CA MET A 254 -6.46 8.27 17.25
C MET A 254 -6.47 8.80 18.68
N HIS A 255 -7.17 8.12 19.59
CA HIS A 255 -7.19 8.49 21.00
C HIS A 255 -5.86 8.28 21.73
N LYS A 256 -4.92 7.52 21.15
CA LYS A 256 -3.57 7.32 21.72
C LYS A 256 -2.55 8.33 21.17
N LEU A 257 -2.86 9.03 20.10
CA LEU A 257 -1.98 10.04 19.51
C LEU A 257 -2.06 11.37 20.28
N PRO A 258 -1.01 12.21 20.23
CA PRO A 258 -1.11 13.61 20.60
C PRO A 258 -2.26 14.30 19.87
N ALA A 259 -3.02 15.15 20.58
CA ALA A 259 -4.27 15.72 20.08
C ALA A 259 -4.12 16.41 18.71
N GLU A 260 -3.08 17.24 18.52
CA GLU A 260 -2.83 17.93 17.25
C GLU A 260 -2.57 16.95 16.09
N GLN A 261 -1.82 15.87 16.36
CA GLN A 261 -1.51 14.85 15.37
C GLN A 261 -2.76 14.01 15.03
N ALA A 262 -3.56 13.65 16.03
CA ALA A 262 -4.82 12.94 15.82
C ALA A 262 -5.78 13.76 14.94
N ILE A 263 -5.94 15.05 15.23
CA ILE A 263 -6.76 15.98 14.43
C ILE A 263 -6.24 16.05 13.00
N GLY A 264 -4.92 16.22 12.81
CA GLY A 264 -4.28 16.24 11.50
C GLY A 264 -4.58 14.98 10.69
N VAL A 265 -4.35 13.80 11.28
CA VAL A 265 -4.56 12.51 10.61
C VAL A 265 -6.02 12.26 10.25
N VAL A 266 -6.97 12.52 11.16
CA VAL A 266 -8.41 12.36 10.91
C VAL A 266 -8.84 13.27 9.76
N ASN A 267 -8.48 14.55 9.83
CA ASN A 267 -8.82 15.53 8.80
C ASN A 267 -8.23 15.12 7.44
N GLU A 268 -6.92 14.86 7.38
CA GLU A 268 -6.24 14.53 6.12
C GLU A 268 -6.77 13.25 5.47
N SER A 269 -7.00 12.20 6.28
CA SER A 269 -7.43 10.91 5.75
C SER A 269 -8.85 10.96 5.20
N ILE A 270 -9.79 11.57 5.95
CA ILE A 270 -11.18 11.70 5.51
C ILE A 270 -11.28 12.68 4.32
N ASN A 271 -10.58 13.81 4.37
CA ASN A 271 -10.55 14.79 3.26
C ASN A 271 -10.04 14.16 1.96
N ARG A 272 -8.99 13.33 2.06
CA ARG A 272 -8.45 12.59 0.90
C ARG A 272 -9.52 11.71 0.27
N CYS A 273 -10.29 10.98 1.08
CA CYS A 273 -11.39 10.14 0.60
C CYS A 273 -12.52 10.96 -0.02
N ILE A 274 -12.96 12.04 0.63
CA ILE A 274 -14.00 12.95 0.10
C ILE A 274 -13.56 13.50 -1.25
N LYS A 275 -12.37 14.10 -1.33
CA LYS A 275 -11.82 14.63 -2.58
C LYS A 275 -11.78 13.56 -3.66
N ALA A 276 -11.17 12.41 -3.37
CA ALA A 276 -11.04 11.31 -4.34
C ALA A 276 -12.39 10.74 -4.81
N TRP A 277 -13.45 10.82 -4.02
CA TRP A 277 -14.75 10.22 -4.37
C TRP A 277 -15.76 11.24 -4.89
N MET A 278 -15.53 12.53 -4.66
CA MET A 278 -16.35 13.62 -5.16
C MET A 278 -15.81 14.22 -6.46
N THR A 279 -14.50 14.25 -6.70
CA THR A 279 -13.88 14.89 -7.88
C THR A 279 -13.46 13.92 -8.98
N ASP A 280 -13.53 12.61 -8.75
CA ASP A 280 -13.09 11.59 -9.72
C ASP A 280 -14.14 11.42 -10.83
N LEU A 281 -14.09 12.34 -11.79
CA LEU A 281 -14.87 12.38 -13.03
C LEU A 281 -14.34 11.40 -14.10
N GLY A 282 -13.29 10.62 -13.79
CA GLY A 282 -12.53 9.82 -14.76
C GLY A 282 -12.66 8.32 -14.53
N ASN A 283 -13.34 7.65 -15.47
CA ASN A 283 -13.42 6.18 -15.65
C ASN A 283 -14.44 5.43 -14.78
N GLY A 284 -15.70 5.82 -14.91
CA GLY A 284 -16.86 5.00 -14.55
C GLY A 284 -17.50 5.39 -13.22
N PHE A 285 -18.83 5.32 -13.18
CA PHE A 285 -19.61 5.38 -11.95
C PHE A 285 -18.97 4.44 -10.90
N LYS A 286 -18.36 4.99 -9.84
CA LYS A 286 -18.14 4.24 -8.59
C LYS A 286 -19.48 4.17 -7.87
N GLY A 287 -20.40 3.41 -8.46
CA GLY A 287 -21.62 3.01 -7.78
C GLY A 287 -21.24 2.06 -6.65
N PHE A 288 -21.80 2.29 -5.47
CA PHE A 288 -21.74 1.32 -4.39
C PHE A 288 -22.56 0.09 -4.79
N ASN A 289 -22.00 -1.10 -4.54
CA ASN A 289 -22.74 -2.36 -4.55
C ASN A 289 -23.91 -2.35 -3.55
N ASP A 290 -23.74 -1.70 -2.40
CA ASP A 290 -24.81 -1.46 -1.42
C ASP A 290 -24.77 -0.02 -0.89
N PRO A 291 -25.44 0.93 -1.57
CA PRO A 291 -25.39 2.34 -1.19
C PRO A 291 -25.97 2.65 0.20
N ASN A 292 -26.94 1.85 0.69
CA ASN A 292 -27.52 2.09 2.01
C ASN A 292 -26.52 1.68 3.11
N LEU A 293 -25.84 0.56 2.93
CA LEU A 293 -24.78 0.13 3.84
C LEU A 293 -23.61 1.12 3.82
N ALA A 294 -23.17 1.53 2.62
CA ALA A 294 -22.09 2.51 2.47
C ALA A 294 -22.41 3.82 3.19
N VAL A 295 -23.60 4.41 2.96
CA VAL A 295 -24.02 5.65 3.63
C VAL A 295 -24.07 5.48 5.15
N SER A 296 -24.63 4.37 5.64
CA SER A 296 -24.70 4.07 7.08
C SER A 296 -23.31 3.99 7.71
N ASN A 297 -22.36 3.35 7.03
CA ASN A 297 -20.99 3.22 7.51
C ASN A 297 -20.20 4.53 7.42
N ILE A 298 -20.38 5.33 6.36
CA ILE A 298 -19.80 6.68 6.28
C ILE A 298 -20.30 7.55 7.45
N ILE A 299 -21.60 7.50 7.75
CA ILE A 299 -22.18 8.22 8.90
C ILE A 299 -21.44 7.86 10.19
N LYS A 300 -21.21 6.57 10.47
CA LYS A 300 -20.49 6.12 11.67
C LYS A 300 -19.06 6.65 11.72
N VAL A 301 -18.34 6.67 10.59
CA VAL A 301 -16.98 7.27 10.53
C VAL A 301 -17.05 8.75 10.87
N LEU A 302 -17.98 9.48 10.27
CA LEU A 302 -18.12 10.93 10.47
C LEU A 302 -18.55 11.29 11.90
N GLU A 303 -19.39 10.47 12.53
CA GLU A 303 -19.78 10.61 13.93
C GLU A 303 -18.58 10.43 14.87
N GLN A 304 -17.73 9.42 14.63
CA GLN A 304 -16.50 9.22 15.42
C GLN A 304 -15.42 10.27 15.11
N ALA A 305 -15.45 10.91 13.94
CA ALA A 305 -14.54 12.00 13.60
C ALA A 305 -14.90 13.34 14.26
N ARG A 306 -16.17 13.55 14.64
CA ARG A 306 -16.65 14.82 15.20
C ARG A 306 -15.91 15.28 16.47
N PRO A 307 -15.58 14.42 17.46
CA PRO A 307 -14.79 14.81 18.62
C PRO A 307 -13.40 15.36 18.28
N PHE A 308 -12.88 15.09 17.08
CA PHE A 308 -11.62 15.63 16.57
C PHE A 308 -11.81 16.96 15.81
N GLY A 309 -13.01 17.56 15.86
CA GLY A 309 -13.32 18.82 15.20
C GLY A 309 -13.61 18.71 13.69
N PHE A 310 -13.78 17.50 13.16
CA PHE A 310 -14.04 17.29 11.75
C PHE A 310 -15.45 17.78 11.35
N SER A 311 -15.53 18.70 10.38
CA SER A 311 -16.79 19.21 9.82
C SER A 311 -17.03 18.64 8.42
N ALA A 312 -17.75 17.51 8.37
CA ALA A 312 -18.01 16.80 7.12
C ALA A 312 -18.77 17.63 6.08
N LEU A 313 -19.74 18.42 6.53
CA LEU A 313 -20.58 19.24 5.66
C LEU A 313 -19.79 20.39 5.04
N GLU A 314 -18.90 21.03 5.81
CA GLU A 314 -18.00 22.05 5.27
C GLU A 314 -17.08 21.48 4.22
N GLU A 315 -16.47 20.32 4.49
CA GLU A 315 -15.54 19.70 3.55
C GLU A 315 -16.26 19.28 2.26
N VAL A 316 -17.38 18.57 2.36
CA VAL A 316 -18.19 18.19 1.18
C VAL A 316 -18.57 19.41 0.35
N SER A 317 -18.96 20.52 0.99
CA SER A 317 -19.34 21.76 0.30
C SER A 317 -18.19 22.37 -0.52
N ARG A 318 -16.93 22.11 -0.14
CA ARG A 318 -15.75 22.58 -0.89
C ARG A 318 -15.52 21.83 -2.20
N HIS A 319 -16.05 20.62 -2.33
CA HIS A 319 -15.86 19.76 -3.51
C HIS A 319 -17.09 19.72 -4.43
N VAL A 320 -18.03 20.66 -4.25
CA VAL A 320 -19.19 20.83 -5.13
C VAL A 320 -18.83 21.75 -6.29
N ASP A 321 -18.59 21.18 -7.47
CA ASP A 321 -17.98 21.87 -8.62
C ASP A 321 -18.85 22.95 -9.30
N TYR A 322 -20.18 22.86 -9.19
CA TYR A 322 -21.10 23.76 -9.92
C TYR A 322 -21.48 25.03 -9.15
N MET A 323 -20.97 25.20 -7.92
CA MET A 323 -21.27 26.36 -7.09
C MET A 323 -20.13 27.38 -7.12
N THR A 324 -20.44 28.62 -7.52
CA THR A 324 -19.49 29.73 -7.63
C THR A 324 -18.82 30.09 -6.29
N HIS A 325 -19.50 29.79 -5.18
CA HIS A 325 -18.99 29.96 -3.82
C HIS A 325 -19.06 28.62 -3.08
N GLN A 326 -17.89 28.02 -2.89
CA GLN A 326 -17.66 26.77 -2.14
C GLN A 326 -17.70 26.98 -0.61
N THR A 327 -18.52 27.93 -0.16
CA THR A 327 -18.71 28.24 1.25
C THR A 327 -20.04 27.66 1.73
N LEU A 328 -20.03 27.12 2.96
CA LEU A 328 -21.25 26.58 3.56
C LEU A 328 -22.22 27.72 3.90
N ASN A 329 -23.36 27.74 3.22
CA ASN A 329 -24.42 28.75 3.36
C ASN A 329 -25.79 28.15 3.01
N LYS A 330 -26.87 28.92 3.17
CA LYS A 330 -28.26 28.48 2.87
C LYS A 330 -28.38 27.91 1.45
N PRO A 331 -28.02 28.64 0.37
CA PRO A 331 -28.09 28.10 -1.00
C PRO A 331 -27.32 26.79 -1.22
N MET A 332 -26.15 26.63 -0.59
CA MET A 332 -25.36 25.39 -0.68
C MET A 332 -26.10 24.20 -0.06
N VAL A 333 -26.64 24.37 1.15
CA VAL A 333 -27.38 23.29 1.83
C VAL A 333 -28.64 22.90 1.05
N GLU A 334 -29.35 23.88 0.51
CA GLU A 334 -30.55 23.65 -0.32
C GLU A 334 -30.21 22.87 -1.60
N ALA A 335 -29.13 23.26 -2.30
CA ALA A 335 -28.65 22.55 -3.49
C ALA A 335 -28.26 21.10 -3.18
N LEU A 336 -27.55 20.85 -2.07
CA LEU A 336 -27.19 19.50 -1.63
C LEU A 336 -28.43 18.65 -1.32
N LEU A 337 -29.46 19.23 -0.68
CA LEU A 337 -30.70 18.52 -0.36
C LEU A 337 -31.50 18.15 -1.61
N ASP A 338 -31.56 19.04 -2.60
CA ASP A 338 -32.21 18.75 -3.87
C ASP A 338 -31.55 17.55 -4.56
N GLU A 339 -30.22 17.46 -4.62
CA GLU A 339 -29.53 16.32 -5.23
C GLU A 339 -29.79 15.00 -4.47
N VAL A 340 -29.70 15.03 -3.14
CA VAL A 340 -29.84 13.82 -2.31
C VAL A 340 -31.28 13.30 -2.31
N CYS A 341 -32.29 14.17 -2.39
CA CYS A 341 -33.69 13.79 -2.25
C CYS A 341 -34.42 13.53 -3.58
N ILE A 342 -33.87 13.96 -4.73
CA ILE A 342 -34.48 13.76 -6.06
C ILE A 342 -34.03 12.42 -6.70
N GLY A 343 -32.88 11.86 -6.28
CA GLY A 343 -32.32 10.61 -6.82
C GLY A 343 -33.03 9.33 -6.34
N ASN A 344 -33.08 8.32 -7.22
CA ASN A 344 -33.44 6.95 -6.80
C ASN A 344 -32.26 6.35 -6.03
N VAL A 345 -32.51 5.98 -4.77
CA VAL A 345 -31.52 5.44 -3.81
C VAL A 345 -30.72 4.25 -4.37
N ARG A 346 -31.27 3.49 -5.33
CA ARG A 346 -30.59 2.37 -6.00
C ARG A 346 -29.44 2.79 -6.93
N TYR A 347 -29.34 4.08 -7.27
CA TYR A 347 -28.31 4.63 -8.17
C TYR A 347 -27.48 5.72 -7.49
N PHE A 348 -27.37 5.70 -6.17
CA PHE A 348 -26.45 6.61 -5.48
C PHE A 348 -25.01 6.30 -5.88
N ASP A 349 -24.39 7.26 -6.53
CA ASP A 349 -22.95 7.28 -6.70
C ASP A 349 -22.25 7.68 -5.40
N SER A 350 -20.92 7.58 -5.42
CA SER A 350 -20.06 7.96 -4.30
C SER A 350 -20.25 9.41 -3.84
N SER A 351 -20.55 10.33 -4.75
CA SER A 351 -20.74 11.75 -4.45
C SER A 351 -22.03 11.99 -3.66
N VAL A 352 -23.15 11.43 -4.12
CA VAL A 352 -24.46 11.54 -3.45
C VAL A 352 -24.42 10.89 -2.07
N ALA A 353 -23.71 9.77 -1.91
CA ALA A 353 -23.55 9.13 -0.60
C ALA A 353 -22.81 10.02 0.41
N TRP A 354 -21.70 10.66 0.01
CA TRP A 354 -20.97 11.60 0.86
C TRP A 354 -21.83 12.80 1.24
N LYS A 355 -22.55 13.38 0.28
CA LYS A 355 -23.49 14.49 0.52
C LYS A 355 -24.57 14.10 1.53
N LYS A 356 -25.20 12.94 1.34
CA LYS A 356 -26.22 12.43 2.27
C LYS A 356 -25.66 12.16 3.66
N ALA A 357 -24.51 11.52 3.76
CA ALA A 357 -23.87 11.22 5.03
C ALA A 357 -23.51 12.52 5.77
N ALA A 358 -22.85 13.47 5.09
CA ALA A 358 -22.49 14.75 5.66
C ALA A 358 -23.72 15.56 6.12
N LEU A 359 -24.80 15.59 5.33
CA LEU A 359 -26.06 16.23 5.74
C LEU A 359 -26.70 15.56 6.97
N THR A 360 -26.57 14.23 7.07
CA THR A 360 -27.12 13.48 8.21
C THR A 360 -26.31 13.75 9.48
N THR A 361 -24.98 13.82 9.36
CA THR A 361 -24.06 13.97 10.50
C THR A 361 -23.78 15.42 10.91
N ALA A 362 -24.17 16.44 10.15
CA ALA A 362 -23.95 17.82 10.56
C ALA A 362 -24.73 18.17 11.84
N ASP A 363 -24.28 19.18 12.58
CA ASP A 363 -24.98 19.67 13.76
C ASP A 363 -26.37 20.20 13.36
N GLU A 364 -27.39 19.89 14.17
CA GLU A 364 -28.76 20.37 13.94
C GLU A 364 -28.84 21.90 14.04
N ASP A 365 -28.10 22.49 14.99
CA ASP A 365 -28.09 23.93 15.21
C ASP A 365 -27.63 24.70 13.96
N LEU A 366 -26.75 24.11 13.16
CA LEU A 366 -26.33 24.70 11.89
C LEU A 366 -27.51 24.90 10.94
N TYR A 367 -28.38 23.89 10.79
CA TYR A 367 -29.55 23.99 9.91
C TYR A 367 -30.59 24.98 10.43
N LEU A 368 -30.82 24.99 11.74
CA LEU A 368 -31.79 25.89 12.37
C LEU A 368 -31.35 27.36 12.25
N ASN A 369 -30.05 27.64 12.18
CA ASN A 369 -29.49 28.98 12.00
C ASN A 369 -29.47 29.45 10.53
N LEU A 370 -29.63 28.55 9.56
CA LEU A 370 -29.60 28.88 8.14
C LEU A 370 -30.94 29.39 7.58
N ASP A 371 -32.00 29.40 8.39
CA ASP A 371 -33.35 29.83 8.00
C ASP A 371 -33.83 29.19 6.67
N LEU A 372 -33.70 27.86 6.60
CA LEU A 372 -34.06 27.06 5.43
C LEU A 372 -35.57 27.10 5.18
N ASP A 373 -35.97 27.08 3.90
CA ASP A 373 -37.39 27.03 3.56
C ASP A 373 -38.02 25.71 4.02
N GLU A 374 -39.33 25.72 4.26
CA GLU A 374 -40.08 24.57 4.80
C GLU A 374 -39.85 23.27 4.02
N LYS A 375 -39.80 23.36 2.68
CA LYS A 375 -39.50 22.21 1.79
C LYS A 375 -38.18 21.53 2.19
N TYR A 376 -37.13 22.29 2.46
CA TYR A 376 -35.81 21.78 2.79
C TYR A 376 -35.74 21.27 4.24
N LEU A 377 -36.46 21.91 5.17
CA LEU A 377 -36.62 21.39 6.53
C LEU A 377 -37.33 20.03 6.53
N VAL A 378 -38.31 19.81 5.66
CA VAL A 378 -38.96 18.50 5.48
C VAL A 378 -37.99 17.46 4.91
N MET A 379 -37.19 17.84 3.91
CA MET A 379 -36.14 16.96 3.37
C MET A 379 -35.10 16.57 4.43
N LEU A 380 -34.66 17.53 5.25
CA LEU A 380 -33.77 17.28 6.39
C LEU A 380 -34.41 16.35 7.43
N LEU A 381 -35.68 16.55 7.77
CA LEU A 381 -36.41 15.68 8.69
C LEU A 381 -36.42 14.23 8.17
N LYS A 382 -36.60 14.03 6.86
CA LYS A 382 -36.60 12.70 6.24
C LYS A 382 -35.25 11.98 6.35
N ILE A 383 -34.13 12.70 6.30
CA ILE A 383 -32.79 12.08 6.34
C ILE A 383 -32.21 11.99 7.76
N LYS A 384 -32.50 12.96 8.64
CA LYS A 384 -31.91 13.08 9.98
C LYS A 384 -32.86 12.71 11.12
N GLY A 385 -34.16 13.01 10.96
CA GLY A 385 -35.20 12.58 11.90
C GLY A 385 -35.15 13.20 13.30
N THR A 386 -34.47 14.34 13.50
CA THR A 386 -34.24 14.90 14.82
C THR A 386 -35.40 15.76 15.35
N PRO A 387 -35.58 15.84 16.69
CA PRO A 387 -36.68 16.59 17.30
C PRO A 387 -36.65 18.10 17.03
N GLY A 388 -35.48 18.74 16.91
CA GLY A 388 -35.38 20.18 16.70
C GLY A 388 -35.92 20.60 15.34
N LEU A 389 -35.59 19.87 14.28
CA LEU A 389 -36.17 20.05 12.94
C LEU A 389 -37.69 19.93 12.95
N ARG A 390 -38.21 18.96 13.71
CA ARG A 390 -39.65 18.76 13.88
C ARG A 390 -40.32 19.95 14.58
N GLU A 391 -39.72 20.47 15.65
CA GLU A 391 -40.24 21.66 16.34
C GLU A 391 -40.13 22.92 15.48
N ALA A 392 -39.08 23.04 14.64
CA ALA A 392 -38.97 24.13 13.67
C ALA A 392 -40.11 24.10 12.64
N LEU A 393 -40.43 22.92 12.07
CA LEU A 393 -41.55 22.74 11.15
C LEU A 393 -42.91 23.07 11.79
N LYS A 394 -43.11 22.74 13.07
CA LYS A 394 -44.36 23.05 13.78
C LYS A 394 -44.63 24.55 13.91
N LYS A 395 -43.62 25.42 13.77
CA LYS A 395 -43.80 26.87 13.83
C LYS A 395 -44.63 27.39 12.65
N THR A 396 -44.68 26.65 11.54
CA THR A 396 -45.43 27.05 10.35
C THR A 396 -46.71 26.24 10.17
N SER A 397 -47.66 26.74 9.38
CA SER A 397 -48.94 26.04 9.16
C SER A 397 -48.77 24.77 8.33
N LEU A 398 -48.01 24.84 7.23
CA LEU A 398 -47.76 23.70 6.35
C LEU A 398 -46.85 22.66 7.03
N GLY A 399 -45.84 23.10 7.79
CA GLY A 399 -44.97 22.20 8.53
C GLY A 399 -45.70 21.40 9.60
N ARG A 400 -46.75 21.94 10.24
CA ARG A 400 -47.62 21.17 11.15
C ARG A 400 -48.35 20.04 10.43
N GLU A 401 -48.85 20.28 9.22
CA GLU A 401 -49.53 19.25 8.41
C GLU A 401 -48.55 18.14 8.01
N VAL A 402 -47.32 18.49 7.63
CA VAL A 402 -46.28 17.51 7.29
C VAL A 402 -45.90 16.66 8.51
N VAL A 403 -45.70 17.28 9.67
CA VAL A 403 -45.39 16.56 10.91
C VAL A 403 -46.55 15.62 11.31
N LEU A 404 -47.79 16.07 11.15
CA LEU A 404 -48.98 15.24 11.38
C LEU A 404 -49.04 14.06 10.40
N GLY A 405 -48.78 14.28 9.11
CA GLY A 405 -48.72 13.22 8.11
C GLY A 405 -47.68 12.15 8.47
N HIS A 406 -46.48 12.58 8.86
CA HIS A 406 -45.43 11.68 9.31
C HIS A 406 -45.83 10.88 10.57
N ASP A 407 -46.50 11.51 11.54
CA ASP A 407 -47.01 10.81 12.74
C ASP A 407 -48.06 9.75 12.43
N LEU A 408 -48.80 9.96 11.34
CA LEU A 408 -49.78 9.01 10.82
C LEU A 408 -49.16 7.95 9.91
N GLY A 409 -47.86 8.02 9.63
CA GLY A 409 -47.13 7.09 8.76
C GLY A 409 -47.41 7.27 7.26
N LEU A 410 -47.84 8.48 6.84
CA LEU A 410 -48.21 8.83 5.47
C LEU A 410 -47.05 9.32 4.61
#